data_AF-A0A3B1D1D6-F1
#
_entry.id   AF-A0A3B1D1D6-F1
#
_cell.length_a   1.000
_cell.length_b   1.000
_cell.length_c   1.000
_cell.angle_alpha   90.00
_cell.angle_beta   90.00
_cell.angle_gamma   90.00
#
_symmetry.space_group_name_H-M   'P 1'
#
loop_
_entity.id
_entity.type
_entity.pdbx_description
1 polymer ?
#
loop_
_entity_poly.entity_id
_entity_poly.type
_entity_poly.pdbx_seq_one_letter_code
_entity_poly.pdbx_strand_id
1 'polypeptide(L)'
;PGYVGYEEGGQLTEAVRRRPYSVILFDEVEKAHPEVFNVLLQLLDDGRLTDGQGRTVDFRNTVTIMTSNIGSIHIQELLEAREKVPGTHWNADDDKELKARVMEDLKKFFRPEFLNRVDEIIIFNPLSKELLKQIVEIQINRMKKYLKEKKMDIVLTESSREHLAEIGYDPVYGARPLKRVIQKEVLNPLAKLLLEGKVAEGDTLEVDYRNGEMVFEKIVVAEMAA
;
A
#
# COMPACT_ATOMS: atom_id res chain seq x y z
N PRO A 1 -14.47 35.19 7.09
CA PRO A 1 -15.79 35.31 7.74
C PRO A 1 -16.90 35.29 6.69
N GLY A 2 -17.83 34.33 6.77
CA GLY A 2 -19.00 34.29 5.86
C GLY A 2 -18.97 33.28 4.71
N TYR A 3 -18.16 32.21 4.79
CA TYR A 3 -18.23 31.06 3.87
C TYR A 3 -18.84 29.83 4.56
N VAL A 4 -19.43 28.91 3.79
CA VAL A 4 -19.88 27.61 4.32
C VAL A 4 -18.66 26.88 4.92
N GLY A 5 -18.77 26.44 6.18
CA GLY A 5 -17.64 25.86 6.95
C GLY A 5 -16.85 26.87 7.78
N TYR A 6 -17.23 28.15 7.82
CA TYR A 6 -16.53 29.19 8.60
C TYR A 6 -16.56 28.96 10.13
N GLU A 7 -17.58 28.28 10.66
CA GLU A 7 -17.67 27.96 12.09
C GLU A 7 -16.93 26.68 12.49
N GLU A 8 -16.67 25.78 11.53
CA GLU A 8 -15.84 24.60 11.76
C GLU A 8 -14.37 25.03 11.70
N GLY A 9 -13.60 24.74 12.75
CA GLY A 9 -12.15 24.90 12.69
C GLY A 9 -11.56 24.06 11.56
N GLY A 10 -10.32 24.34 11.16
CA GLY A 10 -9.67 23.57 10.09
C GLY A 10 -9.73 22.07 10.36
N GLN A 11 -10.08 21.25 9.35
CA GLN A 11 -10.24 19.81 9.53
C GLN A 11 -9.00 19.15 10.15
N LEU A 12 -7.81 19.58 9.71
CA LEU A 12 -6.54 19.11 10.24
C LEU A 12 -6.25 19.67 11.65
N THR A 13 -6.43 20.98 11.85
CA THR A 13 -6.12 21.63 13.13
C THR A 13 -7.02 21.14 14.25
N GLU A 14 -8.32 20.97 14.01
CA GLU A 14 -9.25 20.44 15.02
C GLU A 14 -9.00 18.95 15.33
N ALA A 15 -8.65 18.14 14.33
CA ALA A 15 -8.31 16.74 14.55
C ALA A 15 -7.09 16.58 15.47
N VAL A 16 -6.01 17.34 15.19
CA VAL A 16 -4.77 17.30 15.98
C VAL A 16 -4.97 17.96 17.35
N ARG A 17 -5.75 19.04 17.45
CA ARG A 17 -6.09 19.66 18.75
C ARG A 17 -6.79 18.67 19.68
N ARG A 18 -7.66 17.80 19.14
CA ARG A 18 -8.35 16.75 19.91
C ARG A 18 -7.45 15.54 20.20
N ARG A 19 -6.53 15.22 19.29
CA ARG A 19 -5.60 14.07 19.40
C ARG A 19 -4.18 14.49 19.00
N PRO A 20 -3.43 15.10 19.94
CA PRO A 20 -2.10 15.65 19.64
C PRO A 20 -1.04 14.60 19.28
N TYR A 21 -1.23 13.36 19.76
CA TYR A 21 -0.39 12.22 19.42
C TYR A 21 -1.04 11.44 18.27
N SER A 22 -0.60 11.72 17.05
CA SER A 22 -1.18 11.12 15.85
C SER A 22 -0.17 10.99 14.71
N VAL A 23 -0.48 10.09 13.79
CA VAL A 23 0.20 10.02 12.49
C VAL A 23 -0.66 10.77 11.49
N ILE A 24 -0.06 11.72 10.77
CA ILE A 24 -0.71 12.51 9.73
C ILE A 24 -0.18 11.99 8.40
N LEU A 25 -1.08 11.58 7.51
CA LEU A 25 -0.75 11.11 6.17
C LEU A 25 -1.26 12.11 5.15
N PHE A 26 -0.34 12.70 4.39
CA PHE A 26 -0.65 13.42 3.16
C PHE A 26 -0.33 12.51 1.98
N ASP A 27 -1.38 12.03 1.31
CA ASP A 27 -1.24 11.12 0.18
C ASP A 27 -1.15 11.90 -1.14
N GLU A 28 -0.27 11.44 -2.04
CA GLU A 28 -0.04 12.03 -3.38
C GLU A 28 0.15 13.56 -3.35
N VAL A 29 1.10 14.01 -2.52
CA VAL A 29 1.29 15.45 -2.26
C VAL A 29 1.61 16.27 -3.51
N GLU A 30 2.13 15.65 -4.57
CA GLU A 30 2.38 16.32 -5.86
C GLU A 30 1.12 16.83 -6.56
N LYS A 31 -0.06 16.32 -6.19
CA LYS A 31 -1.34 16.77 -6.76
C LYS A 31 -1.90 17.98 -6.03
N ALA A 32 -1.33 18.35 -4.89
CA ALA A 32 -1.77 19.50 -4.11
C ALA A 32 -1.45 20.82 -4.82
N HIS A 33 -2.31 21.82 -4.63
CA HIS A 33 -2.03 23.17 -5.12
C HIS A 33 -0.80 23.77 -4.40
N PRO A 34 0.07 24.54 -5.08
CA PRO A 34 1.30 25.07 -4.48
C PRO A 34 1.13 25.79 -3.14
N GLU A 35 0.01 26.51 -2.95
CA GLU A 35 -0.32 27.20 -1.69
C GLU A 35 -0.44 26.26 -0.48
N VAL A 36 -0.76 24.98 -0.68
CA VAL A 36 -0.78 23.98 0.39
C VAL A 36 0.62 23.80 0.98
N PHE A 37 1.67 23.88 0.17
CA PHE A 37 3.04 23.72 0.66
C PHE A 37 3.49 24.88 1.55
N ASN A 38 2.96 26.09 1.36
CA ASN A 38 3.25 27.22 2.26
C ASN A 38 2.74 26.93 3.68
N VAL A 39 1.55 26.33 3.78
CA VAL A 39 0.93 25.92 5.05
C VAL A 39 1.67 24.74 5.66
N LEU A 40 2.04 23.74 4.85
CA LEU A 40 2.84 22.61 5.30
C LEU A 40 4.24 23.01 5.75
N LEU A 41 4.86 24.03 5.14
CA LEU A 41 6.16 24.53 5.55
C LEU A 41 6.11 25.06 6.98
N GLN A 42 5.04 25.80 7.35
CA GLN A 42 4.83 26.24 8.73
C GLN A 42 4.73 25.06 9.71
N LEU A 43 4.02 24.00 9.31
CA LEU A 43 3.89 22.78 10.10
C LEU A 43 5.24 22.09 10.30
N LEU A 44 6.03 21.95 9.23
CA LEU A 44 7.34 21.28 9.26
C LEU A 44 8.41 22.12 9.97
N ASP A 45 8.34 23.46 9.89
CA ASP A 45 9.28 24.38 10.54
C ASP A 45 9.01 24.54 12.03
N ASP A 46 7.81 25.02 12.37
CA ASP A 46 7.49 25.46 13.72
C ASP A 46 6.82 24.35 14.55
N GLY A 47 6.48 23.22 13.93
CA GLY A 47 5.64 22.20 14.53
C GLY A 47 4.28 22.77 14.92
N ARG A 48 3.79 23.80 14.21
CA ARG A 48 2.55 24.52 14.54
C ARG A 48 1.80 24.91 13.29
N LEU A 49 0.48 24.95 13.38
CA LEU A 49 -0.37 25.44 12.31
C LEU A 49 -1.42 26.39 12.85
N THR A 50 -1.58 27.55 12.20
CA THR A 50 -2.60 28.52 12.55
C THR A 50 -3.76 28.40 11.56
N ASP A 51 -4.97 28.16 12.06
CA ASP A 51 -6.16 28.08 11.21
C ASP A 51 -6.69 29.46 10.80
N GLY A 52 -7.69 29.47 9.91
CA GLY A 52 -8.34 30.70 9.43
C GLY A 52 -9.12 31.48 10.51
N GLN A 53 -9.29 30.94 11.71
CA GLN A 53 -9.85 31.63 12.87
C GLN A 53 -8.75 32.19 13.80
N GLY A 54 -7.47 32.05 13.43
CA GLY A 54 -6.33 32.52 14.22
C GLY A 54 -5.95 31.59 15.36
N ARG A 55 -6.47 30.36 15.42
CA ARG A 55 -6.11 29.38 16.45
C ARG A 55 -4.85 28.65 16.02
N THR A 56 -3.82 28.69 16.86
CA THR A 56 -2.59 27.93 16.64
C THR A 56 -2.67 26.57 17.34
N VAL A 57 -2.44 25.50 16.59
CA VAL A 57 -2.42 24.11 17.07
C VAL A 57 -0.99 23.57 17.01
N ASP A 58 -0.61 22.77 18.01
CA ASP A 58 0.70 22.16 18.15
C ASP A 58 0.75 20.78 17.49
N PHE A 59 1.69 20.60 16.58
CA PHE A 59 1.97 19.39 15.80
C PHE A 59 3.28 18.71 16.23
N ARG A 60 4.00 19.21 17.24
CA ARG A 60 5.30 18.65 17.67
C ARG A 60 5.24 17.21 18.18
N ASN A 61 4.04 16.71 18.50
CA ASN A 61 3.81 15.32 18.92
C ASN A 61 3.21 14.44 17.80
N THR A 62 3.25 14.91 16.55
CA THR A 62 2.73 14.20 15.39
C THR A 62 3.86 13.65 14.53
N VAL A 63 3.62 12.52 13.89
CA VAL A 63 4.49 12.01 12.82
C VAL A 63 3.82 12.34 11.49
N THR A 64 4.46 13.19 10.69
CA THR A 64 3.94 13.58 9.38
C THR A 64 4.57 12.73 8.29
N ILE A 65 3.74 11.99 7.55
CA ILE A 65 4.13 11.16 6.43
C ILE A 65 3.53 11.78 5.17
N MET A 66 4.37 11.96 4.16
CA MET A 66 3.97 12.42 2.83
C MET A 66 4.30 11.34 1.82
N THR A 67 3.34 10.95 0.98
CA THR A 67 3.59 10.02 -0.13
C THR A 67 3.60 10.81 -1.42
N SER A 68 4.42 10.38 -2.37
CA SER A 68 4.45 10.96 -3.71
C SER A 68 4.77 9.90 -4.75
N ASN A 69 4.20 10.05 -5.95
CA ASN A 69 4.56 9.21 -7.10
C ASN A 69 5.70 9.82 -7.95
N ILE A 70 6.29 10.96 -7.52
CA ILE A 70 7.43 11.56 -8.22
C ILE A 70 8.61 10.59 -8.25
N GLY A 71 9.26 10.47 -9.40
CA GLY A 71 10.41 9.57 -9.61
C GLY A 71 10.04 8.09 -9.81
N SER A 72 8.75 7.72 -9.82
CA SER A 72 8.29 6.35 -10.07
C SER A 72 8.73 5.80 -11.44
N ILE A 73 8.84 6.68 -12.46
CA ILE A 73 9.31 6.32 -13.80
C ILE A 73 10.74 5.74 -13.75
N HIS A 74 11.63 6.34 -12.96
CA HIS A 74 13.01 5.85 -12.86
C HIS A 74 13.11 4.47 -12.21
N ILE A 75 12.21 4.16 -11.28
CA ILE A 75 12.10 2.82 -10.69
C ILE A 75 11.70 1.81 -11.77
N GLN A 76 10.72 2.15 -12.61
CA GLN A 76 10.28 1.29 -13.71
C GLN A 76 11.36 1.09 -14.78
N GLU A 77 12.04 2.16 -15.21
CA GLU A 77 13.13 2.08 -16.19
C GLU A 77 14.26 1.15 -15.71
N LEU A 78 14.64 1.25 -14.44
CA LEU A 78 15.68 0.39 -13.84
C LEU A 78 15.24 -1.06 -13.76
N LEU A 79 13.97 -1.34 -13.44
CA LEU A 79 13.42 -2.69 -13.45
C LEU A 79 13.46 -3.31 -14.86
N GLU A 80 12.93 -2.59 -15.87
CA GLU A 80 12.89 -3.06 -17.25
C GLU A 80 14.29 -3.31 -17.83
N ALA A 81 15.26 -2.47 -17.49
CA ALA A 81 16.65 -2.65 -17.90
C ALA A 81 17.26 -3.93 -17.32
N ARG A 82 16.90 -4.29 -16.09
CA ARG A 82 17.43 -5.45 -15.37
C ARG A 82 16.75 -6.76 -15.73
N GLU A 83 15.45 -6.74 -16.04
CA GLU A 83 14.77 -7.92 -16.59
C GLU A 83 15.42 -8.40 -17.91
N LYS A 84 16.01 -7.49 -18.68
CA LYS A 84 16.73 -7.80 -19.92
C LYS A 84 18.11 -8.42 -19.70
N VAL A 85 18.66 -8.39 -18.48
CA VAL A 85 19.99 -8.94 -18.15
C VAL A 85 19.86 -10.07 -17.12
N PRO A 86 19.87 -11.34 -17.57
CA PRO A 86 19.74 -12.49 -16.68
C PRO A 86 20.83 -12.51 -15.60
N GLY A 87 20.43 -12.68 -14.34
CA GLY A 87 21.34 -12.78 -13.20
C GLY A 87 21.76 -11.46 -12.54
N THR A 88 21.20 -10.32 -12.98
CA THR A 88 21.42 -9.03 -12.29
C THR A 88 20.42 -8.84 -11.15
N HIS A 89 20.92 -8.83 -9.91
CA HIS A 89 20.12 -8.52 -8.73
C HIS A 89 20.28 -7.06 -8.34
N TRP A 90 19.20 -6.44 -7.88
CA TRP A 90 19.21 -5.09 -7.32
C TRP A 90 20.33 -4.94 -6.28
N ASN A 91 21.17 -3.93 -6.45
CA ASN A 91 22.36 -3.74 -5.63
C ASN A 91 22.47 -2.30 -5.10
N ALA A 92 23.46 -2.07 -4.25
CA ALA A 92 23.66 -0.77 -3.60
C ALA A 92 24.04 0.37 -4.56
N ASP A 93 24.54 0.07 -5.76
CA ASP A 93 24.85 1.11 -6.75
C ASP A 93 23.60 1.53 -7.52
N ASP A 94 22.64 0.62 -7.77
CA ASP A 94 21.32 0.98 -8.29
C ASP A 94 20.58 1.90 -7.33
N ASP A 95 20.66 1.62 -6.03
CA ASP A 95 20.04 2.47 -5.00
C ASP A 95 20.58 3.89 -5.04
N LYS A 96 21.89 4.06 -5.25
CA LYS A 96 22.52 5.39 -5.36
C LYS A 96 22.08 6.11 -6.62
N GLU A 97 22.08 5.42 -7.77
CA GLU A 97 21.67 6.01 -9.04
C GLU A 97 20.19 6.40 -9.02
N LEU A 98 19.33 5.49 -8.56
CA LEU A 98 17.90 5.75 -8.38
C LEU A 98 17.68 6.94 -7.45
N LYS A 99 18.35 6.95 -6.29
CA LYS A 99 18.23 8.04 -5.33
C LYS A 99 18.65 9.37 -5.94
N ALA A 100 19.74 9.41 -6.71
CA ALA A 100 20.17 10.64 -7.37
C ALA A 100 19.10 11.17 -8.35
N ARG A 101 18.53 10.30 -9.19
CA ARG A 101 17.49 10.65 -10.17
C ARG A 101 16.19 11.11 -9.49
N VAL A 102 15.71 10.36 -8.50
CA VAL A 102 14.51 10.74 -7.71
C VAL A 102 14.70 12.08 -7.01
N MET A 103 15.89 12.33 -6.43
CA MET A 103 16.20 13.62 -5.80
C MET A 103 16.25 14.77 -6.79
N GLU A 104 16.65 14.54 -8.04
CA GLU A 104 16.61 15.54 -9.10
C GLU A 104 15.17 15.96 -9.42
N ASP A 105 14.27 14.98 -9.58
CA ASP A 105 12.86 15.23 -9.86
C ASP A 105 12.15 15.91 -8.68
N LEU A 106 12.44 15.49 -7.45
CA LEU A 106 11.94 16.16 -6.25
C LEU A 106 12.37 17.62 -6.19
N LYS A 107 13.61 17.96 -6.58
CA LYS A 107 14.11 19.35 -6.62
C LYS A 107 13.51 20.19 -7.76
N LYS A 108 13.06 19.55 -8.84
CA LYS A 108 12.33 20.23 -9.92
C LYS A 108 10.91 20.60 -9.50
N PHE A 109 10.27 19.74 -8.70
CA PHE A 109 8.89 19.93 -8.26
C PHE A 109 8.78 20.74 -6.97
N PHE A 110 9.49 20.33 -5.91
CA PHE A 110 9.49 20.99 -4.61
C PHE A 110 10.59 22.04 -4.54
N ARG A 111 10.27 23.13 -3.85
CA ARG A 111 11.27 24.15 -3.58
C ARG A 111 12.30 23.64 -2.55
N PRO A 112 13.58 24.03 -2.65
CA PRO A 112 14.61 23.56 -1.73
C PRO A 112 14.28 23.80 -0.25
N GLU A 113 13.62 24.92 0.07
CA GLU A 113 13.18 25.24 1.43
C GLU A 113 12.23 24.19 2.00
N PHE A 114 11.40 23.56 1.18
CA PHE A 114 10.48 22.51 1.64
C PHE A 114 11.22 21.20 1.90
N LEU A 115 12.07 20.79 0.96
CA LEU A 115 12.84 19.55 1.09
C LEU A 115 13.80 19.59 2.28
N ASN A 116 14.36 20.76 2.60
CA ASN A 116 15.24 20.93 3.75
C ASN A 116 14.55 20.74 5.11
N ARG A 117 13.21 20.63 5.14
CA ARG A 117 12.40 20.42 6.35
C ARG A 117 11.82 19.02 6.46
N VAL A 118 12.09 18.20 5.46
CA VAL A 118 11.80 16.77 5.53
C VAL A 118 13.01 16.10 6.18
N ASP A 119 12.78 15.48 7.34
CA ASP A 119 13.83 14.80 8.09
C ASP A 119 14.48 13.66 7.28
N GLU A 120 13.65 12.85 6.64
CA GLU A 120 14.09 11.69 5.86
C GLU A 120 13.21 11.49 4.61
N ILE A 121 13.85 11.24 3.48
CA ILE A 121 13.19 10.85 2.23
C ILE A 121 13.42 9.36 2.01
N ILE A 122 12.35 8.59 2.11
CA ILE A 122 12.35 7.13 1.93
C ILE A 122 11.92 6.81 0.51
N ILE A 123 12.78 6.13 -0.24
CA ILE A 123 12.46 5.62 -1.58
C ILE A 123 12.02 4.17 -1.43
N PHE A 124 10.83 3.86 -1.93
CA PHE A 124 10.30 2.50 -1.88
C PHE A 124 10.89 1.67 -3.01
N ASN A 125 11.48 0.53 -2.64
CA ASN A 125 11.96 -0.44 -3.60
C ASN A 125 10.78 -1.12 -4.32
N PRO A 126 10.99 -1.53 -5.57
CA PRO A 126 9.97 -2.26 -6.31
C PRO A 126 9.67 -3.63 -5.67
N LEU A 127 8.46 -4.13 -5.93
CA LEU A 127 8.02 -5.40 -5.38
C LEU A 127 8.65 -6.57 -6.16
N SER A 128 9.45 -7.40 -5.49
CA SER A 128 9.93 -8.65 -6.05
C SER A 128 8.80 -9.70 -6.13
N LYS A 129 9.00 -10.76 -6.92
CA LYS A 129 8.06 -11.89 -7.00
C LYS A 129 7.81 -12.52 -5.62
N GLU A 130 8.86 -12.63 -4.80
CA GLU A 130 8.78 -13.16 -3.43
C GLU A 130 7.97 -12.23 -2.52
N LEU A 131 8.17 -10.91 -2.62
CA LEU A 131 7.36 -9.93 -1.88
C LEU A 131 5.90 -10.00 -2.32
N LEU A 132 5.63 -10.16 -3.63
CA LEU A 132 4.27 -10.32 -4.14
C LEU A 132 3.58 -11.57 -3.57
N LYS A 133 4.29 -12.71 -3.49
CA LYS A 133 3.77 -13.93 -2.83
C LYS A 133 3.43 -13.68 -1.36
N GLN A 134 4.26 -12.93 -0.64
CA GLN A 134 3.96 -12.54 0.75
C GLN A 134 2.73 -11.63 0.82
N ILE A 135 2.55 -10.71 -0.13
CA ILE A 135 1.36 -9.85 -0.19
C ILE A 135 0.11 -10.69 -0.50
N VAL A 136 0.19 -11.70 -1.38
CA VAL A 136 -0.89 -12.68 -1.61
C VAL A 136 -1.31 -13.31 -0.28
N GLU A 137 -0.34 -13.80 0.49
CA GLU A 137 -0.58 -14.42 1.79
C GLU A 137 -1.26 -13.46 2.77
N ILE A 138 -0.85 -12.18 2.82
CA ILE A 138 -1.50 -11.16 3.65
C ILE A 138 -2.97 -10.96 3.23
N GLN A 139 -3.26 -10.89 1.93
CA GLN A 139 -4.63 -10.70 1.44
C GLN A 139 -5.51 -11.93 1.70
N ILE A 140 -4.95 -13.13 1.52
CA ILE A 140 -5.64 -14.39 1.85
C ILE A 140 -5.95 -14.45 3.34
N ASN A 141 -4.99 -14.10 4.21
CA ASN A 141 -5.22 -14.07 5.64
C ASN A 141 -6.30 -13.06 6.07
N ARG A 142 -6.43 -11.93 5.35
CA ARG A 142 -7.56 -11.01 5.55
C ARG A 142 -8.89 -11.65 5.14
N MET A 143 -8.91 -12.37 4.03
CA MET A 143 -10.10 -13.08 3.56
C MET A 143 -10.50 -14.22 4.50
N LYS A 144 -9.53 -14.99 5.03
CA LYS A 144 -9.74 -16.05 6.01
C LYS A 144 -10.49 -15.58 7.25
N LYS A 145 -10.33 -14.32 7.67
CA LYS A 145 -11.09 -13.77 8.81
C LYS A 145 -12.60 -13.89 8.60
N TYR A 146 -13.09 -13.68 7.37
CA TYR A 146 -14.51 -13.82 7.03
C TYR A 146 -14.93 -15.29 6.89
N LEU A 147 -14.04 -16.16 6.40
CA LEU A 147 -14.32 -17.60 6.30
C LEU A 147 -14.42 -18.27 7.67
N LYS A 148 -13.63 -17.79 8.65
CA LYS A 148 -13.67 -18.28 10.03
C LYS A 148 -15.03 -18.06 10.71
N GLU A 149 -15.78 -17.01 10.36
CA GLU A 149 -17.16 -16.82 10.85
C GLU A 149 -18.08 -17.97 10.44
N LYS A 150 -17.77 -18.63 9.31
CA LYS A 150 -18.46 -19.82 8.78
C LYS A 150 -17.75 -21.13 9.11
N LYS A 151 -16.79 -21.11 10.05
CA LYS A 151 -15.93 -22.24 10.41
C LYS A 151 -15.20 -22.88 9.22
N MET A 152 -14.96 -22.11 8.16
CA MET A 152 -14.22 -22.56 6.98
C MET A 152 -12.80 -22.03 7.00
N ASP A 153 -11.90 -22.75 6.33
CA ASP A 153 -10.55 -22.26 6.05
C ASP A 153 -10.12 -22.62 4.62
N ILE A 154 -9.07 -21.95 4.12
CA ILE A 154 -8.44 -22.25 2.84
C ILE A 154 -6.93 -22.31 2.98
N VAL A 155 -6.25 -23.12 2.20
CA VAL A 155 -4.78 -23.19 2.17
C VAL A 155 -4.36 -23.05 0.72
N LEU A 156 -3.44 -22.15 0.42
CA LEU A 156 -2.89 -22.01 -0.93
C LEU A 156 -1.68 -22.92 -1.11
N THR A 157 -1.64 -23.64 -2.22
CA THR A 157 -0.42 -24.30 -2.71
C THR A 157 0.62 -23.27 -3.22
N GLU A 158 1.85 -23.71 -3.48
CA GLU A 158 2.88 -22.84 -4.06
C GLU A 158 2.52 -22.34 -5.46
N SER A 159 2.00 -23.23 -6.32
CA SER A 159 1.54 -22.95 -7.67
C SER A 159 0.42 -21.89 -7.69
N SER A 160 -0.55 -21.97 -6.79
CA SER A 160 -1.61 -20.95 -6.70
C SER A 160 -1.08 -19.60 -6.20
N ARG A 161 -0.16 -19.59 -5.23
CA ARG A 161 0.50 -18.34 -4.79
C ARG A 161 1.30 -17.69 -5.90
N GLU A 162 2.05 -18.49 -6.66
CA GLU A 162 2.81 -18.03 -7.82
C GLU A 162 1.91 -17.42 -8.88
N HIS A 163 0.84 -18.12 -9.24
CA HIS A 163 -0.10 -17.65 -10.23
C HIS A 163 -0.78 -16.34 -9.82
N LEU A 164 -1.27 -16.26 -8.58
CA LEU A 164 -1.90 -15.04 -8.05
C LEU A 164 -0.93 -13.85 -8.00
N ALA A 165 0.34 -14.10 -7.63
CA ALA A 165 1.38 -13.07 -7.61
C ALA A 165 1.70 -12.56 -9.03
N GLU A 166 1.73 -13.45 -10.02
CA GLU A 166 2.01 -13.11 -11.42
C GLU A 166 0.90 -12.27 -12.04
N ILE A 167 -0.35 -12.74 -11.99
CA ILE A 167 -1.48 -12.02 -12.63
C ILE A 167 -1.94 -10.81 -11.82
N GLY A 168 -1.59 -10.75 -10.53
CA GLY A 168 -1.94 -9.66 -9.63
C GLY A 168 -0.89 -8.56 -9.52
N TYR A 169 0.23 -8.70 -10.23
CA TYR A 169 1.24 -7.67 -10.38
C TYR A 169 0.97 -6.85 -11.64
N ASP A 170 1.08 -5.53 -11.48
CA ASP A 170 1.06 -4.59 -12.58
C ASP A 170 2.31 -3.68 -12.45
N PRO A 171 3.12 -3.51 -13.50
CA PRO A 171 4.33 -2.66 -13.43
C PRO A 171 4.04 -1.20 -13.07
N VAL A 172 2.84 -0.70 -13.38
CA VAL A 172 2.40 0.67 -13.10
C VAL A 172 1.71 0.77 -11.75
N TYR A 173 0.84 -0.20 -11.43
CA TYR A 173 0.01 -0.15 -10.22
C TYR A 173 0.52 -1.01 -9.06
N GLY A 174 1.65 -1.70 -9.23
CA GLY A 174 2.20 -2.64 -8.25
C GLY A 174 1.21 -3.75 -7.89
N ALA A 175 1.12 -4.10 -6.60
CA ALA A 175 0.19 -5.11 -6.10
C ALA A 175 -1.27 -4.60 -5.90
N ARG A 176 -1.61 -3.38 -6.34
CA ARG A 176 -2.98 -2.84 -6.18
C ARG A 176 -4.06 -3.73 -6.81
N PRO A 177 -3.86 -4.35 -7.99
CA PRO A 177 -4.85 -5.26 -8.59
C PRO A 177 -5.05 -6.56 -7.81
N LEU A 178 -4.11 -6.94 -6.95
CA LEU A 178 -4.06 -8.25 -6.29
C LEU A 178 -5.35 -8.58 -5.51
N LYS A 179 -5.93 -7.59 -4.84
CA LYS A 179 -7.20 -7.78 -4.12
C LYS A 179 -8.33 -8.20 -5.08
N ARG A 180 -8.40 -7.56 -6.25
CA ARG A 180 -9.41 -7.87 -7.28
C ARG A 180 -9.15 -9.24 -7.90
N VAL A 181 -7.89 -9.57 -8.14
CA VAL A 181 -7.48 -10.90 -8.62
C VAL A 181 -7.91 -11.98 -7.64
N ILE A 182 -7.56 -11.86 -6.36
CA ILE A 182 -7.95 -12.85 -5.33
C ILE A 182 -9.48 -12.94 -5.23
N GLN A 183 -10.20 -11.82 -5.33
CA GLN A 183 -11.65 -11.85 -5.36
C GLN A 183 -12.19 -12.66 -6.55
N LYS A 184 -11.66 -12.43 -7.75
CA LYS A 184 -12.12 -13.08 -8.98
C LYS A 184 -11.73 -14.57 -9.05
N GLU A 185 -10.49 -14.89 -8.69
CA GLU A 185 -9.91 -16.22 -8.87
C GLU A 185 -10.09 -17.13 -7.66
N VAL A 186 -10.33 -16.56 -6.47
CA VAL A 186 -10.51 -17.34 -5.22
C VAL A 186 -11.90 -17.18 -4.63
N LEU A 187 -12.30 -15.95 -4.29
CA LEU A 187 -13.55 -15.72 -3.54
C LEU A 187 -14.80 -16.05 -4.37
N ASN A 188 -14.84 -15.64 -5.64
CA ASN A 188 -16.00 -15.87 -6.50
C ASN A 188 -16.21 -17.37 -6.79
N PRO A 189 -15.18 -18.17 -7.18
CA PRO A 189 -15.33 -19.61 -7.32
C PRO A 189 -15.74 -20.30 -6.02
N LEU A 190 -15.15 -19.90 -4.88
CA LEU A 190 -15.52 -20.44 -3.57
C LEU A 190 -17.00 -20.18 -3.24
N ALA A 191 -17.48 -18.96 -3.47
CA ALA A 191 -18.87 -18.59 -3.27
C ALA A 191 -19.81 -19.43 -4.16
N LYS A 192 -19.42 -19.68 -5.42
CA LYS A 192 -20.17 -20.54 -6.33
C LYS A 192 -20.24 -21.99 -5.83
N LEU A 193 -19.12 -22.55 -5.37
CA LEU A 193 -19.07 -23.91 -4.82
C LEU A 193 -19.92 -24.07 -3.55
N LEU A 194 -19.97 -23.03 -2.72
CA LEU A 194 -20.84 -22.96 -1.54
C LEU A 194 -22.33 -22.96 -1.94
N LEU A 195 -22.71 -22.15 -2.93
CA LEU A 195 -24.09 -22.09 -3.43
C LEU A 195 -24.52 -23.40 -4.12
N GLU A 196 -23.60 -24.09 -4.77
CA GLU A 196 -23.82 -25.41 -5.36
C GLU A 196 -23.86 -26.55 -4.33
N GLY A 197 -23.56 -26.27 -3.05
CA GLY A 197 -23.52 -27.26 -1.97
C GLY A 197 -22.34 -28.23 -2.07
N LYS A 198 -21.35 -27.96 -2.92
CA LYS A 198 -20.12 -28.78 -3.05
C LYS A 198 -19.19 -28.57 -1.86
N VAL A 199 -19.24 -27.40 -1.25
CA VAL A 199 -18.51 -27.03 -0.03
C VAL A 199 -19.52 -26.60 1.03
N ALA A 200 -19.24 -26.88 2.29
CA ALA A 200 -20.09 -26.57 3.43
C ALA A 200 -19.30 -25.91 4.58
N GLU A 201 -20.03 -25.40 5.57
CA GLU A 201 -19.43 -24.89 6.81
C GLU A 201 -18.63 -26.00 7.51
N GLY A 202 -17.47 -25.64 8.07
CA GLY A 202 -16.53 -26.61 8.66
C GLY A 202 -15.47 -27.14 7.70
N ASP A 203 -15.64 -26.99 6.37
CA ASP A 203 -14.67 -27.48 5.40
C ASP A 203 -13.38 -26.64 5.41
N THR A 204 -12.24 -27.32 5.25
CA THR A 204 -10.99 -26.68 4.82
C THR A 204 -10.69 -27.07 3.39
N LEU A 205 -10.35 -26.08 2.56
CA LEU A 205 -10.03 -26.30 1.15
C LEU A 205 -8.57 -26.03 0.87
N GLU A 206 -7.92 -26.93 0.17
CA GLU A 206 -6.70 -26.61 -0.56
C GLU A 206 -7.07 -25.95 -1.89
N VAL A 207 -6.42 -24.83 -2.19
CA VAL A 207 -6.59 -24.09 -3.42
C VAL A 207 -5.31 -24.25 -4.23
N ASP A 208 -5.43 -24.88 -5.39
CA ASP A 208 -4.33 -25.18 -6.29
C ASP A 208 -4.51 -24.50 -7.65
N TYR A 209 -3.41 -24.32 -8.39
CA TYR A 209 -3.44 -23.84 -9.77
C TYR A 209 -2.82 -24.89 -10.67
N ARG A 210 -3.66 -25.51 -11.52
CA ARG A 210 -3.25 -26.55 -12.46
C ARG A 210 -4.09 -26.48 -13.72
N ASN A 211 -3.51 -26.86 -14.86
CA ASN A 211 -4.18 -26.84 -16.17
C ASN A 211 -4.79 -25.48 -16.57
N GLY A 212 -4.25 -24.37 -16.06
CA GLY A 212 -4.72 -23.02 -16.39
C GLY A 212 -5.92 -22.54 -15.58
N GLU A 213 -6.33 -23.26 -14.53
CA GLU A 213 -7.47 -22.90 -13.68
C GLU A 213 -7.19 -23.10 -12.19
N MET A 214 -7.93 -22.34 -11.38
CA MET A 214 -7.93 -22.48 -9.92
C MET A 214 -8.85 -23.63 -9.51
N VAL A 215 -8.29 -24.61 -8.80
CA VAL A 215 -8.99 -25.80 -8.34
C VAL A 215 -9.09 -25.80 -6.82
N PHE A 216 -10.23 -26.27 -6.30
CA PHE A 216 -10.55 -26.30 -4.88
C PHE A 216 -10.82 -27.73 -4.46
N GLU A 217 -10.03 -28.26 -3.53
CA GLU A 217 -10.16 -29.63 -3.03
C GLU A 217 -10.36 -29.62 -1.53
N LYS A 218 -11.29 -30.42 -1.02
CA LYS A 218 -11.47 -30.57 0.43
C LYS A 218 -10.30 -31.35 0.99
N ILE A 219 -9.68 -30.80 2.02
CA ILE A 219 -8.63 -31.48 2.77
C ILE A 219 -9.10 -31.75 4.19
N VAL A 220 -8.73 -32.93 4.69
CA VAL A 220 -8.87 -33.24 6.11
C VAL A 220 -7.61 -32.70 6.77
N VAL A 221 -7.73 -31.53 7.40
CA VAL A 221 -6.65 -31.03 8.27
C VAL A 221 -6.64 -31.96 9.48
N ALA A 222 -5.64 -32.85 9.55
CA ALA A 222 -5.40 -33.59 10.78
C ALA A 222 -5.17 -32.55 11.89
N GLU A 223 -5.99 -32.58 12.94
CA GLU A 223 -5.74 -31.77 14.13
C GLU A 223 -4.29 -32.01 14.58
N MET A 224 -3.42 -31.02 14.37
CA MET A 224 -2.15 -31.00 15.06
C MET A 224 -2.46 -30.72 16.52
N ALA A 225 -2.57 -31.79 17.30
CA ALA A 225 -2.58 -31.73 18.74
C ALA A 225 -1.26 -31.10 19.23
N ALA A 226 -1.32 -29.85 19.69
CA ALA A 226 -0.39 -29.25 20.66
C ALA A 226 -0.99 -27.94 21.22
#